data_AF-A0A485K708-F1
#
_entry.id   AF-A0A485K708-F1
#
_cell.length_a   1.000
_cell.length_b   1.000
_cell.length_c   1.000
_cell.angle_alpha   90.00
_cell.angle_beta   90.00
_cell.angle_gamma   90.00
#
_symmetry.space_group_name_H-M   'P 1'
#
loop_
_entity.id
_entity.type
_entity.pdbx_description
1 polymer ?
#
loop_
_entity_poly.entity_id
_entity_poly.type
_entity_poly.pdbx_seq_one_letter_code
_entity_poly.pdbx_strand_id
1 'polypeptide(L)'
;MTQRMHTFLNAKTGSERSTLRWRHAWSLDEVATMLNFECARDTHPCNIDYLLDWLQYIGSTTLVYDQAIAAIQTAVQFDHLDLALHILETIAPTKCHYSVNLFAMSLLNTKMESIVLAFLRLPGPATLMDHCKPIHVDVAIDWMVLAVQLRVTGVVAEFETIHRFRPLLFACCYFSPIEDRRLWAGVLDRYQVYMALQAIGRAIFAWPRTHLGFRDYIGTLCSRVWFAPDGDGEAMKYWCTTCNNLKVHHRGSKCCGFVPKVCYGTCCTISSAKSSGWFSSYSTSNPEY
;
A
#
# COMPACT_ATOMS: atom_id res chain seq x y z
N MET A 1 -36.38 11.44 -20.07
CA MET A 1 -35.74 10.49 -19.14
C MET A 1 -35.84 10.94 -17.68
N THR A 2 -35.44 12.18 -17.35
CA THR A 2 -35.52 12.79 -16.00
C THR A 2 -36.90 12.68 -15.33
N GLN A 3 -37.99 12.83 -16.09
CA GLN A 3 -39.35 12.69 -15.55
C GLN A 3 -39.65 11.28 -15.03
N ARG A 4 -39.13 10.22 -15.67
CA ARG A 4 -39.31 8.82 -15.23
C ARG A 4 -38.54 8.55 -13.93
N MET A 5 -37.34 9.12 -13.82
CA MET A 5 -36.51 8.99 -12.61
C MET A 5 -37.15 9.70 -11.41
N HIS A 6 -37.68 10.93 -11.60
CA HIS A 6 -38.42 11.63 -10.56
C HIS A 6 -39.67 10.85 -10.10
N THR A 7 -40.43 10.26 -11.02
CA THR A 7 -41.60 9.44 -10.65
C THR A 7 -41.22 8.23 -9.81
N PHE A 8 -40.07 7.60 -10.09
CA PHE A 8 -39.59 6.48 -9.29
C PHE A 8 -39.05 6.90 -7.92
N LEU A 9 -38.22 7.95 -7.86
CA LEU A 9 -37.63 8.44 -6.61
C LEU A 9 -38.69 8.91 -5.61
N ASN A 10 -39.82 9.42 -6.11
CA ASN A 10 -40.96 9.84 -5.29
C ASN A 10 -41.84 8.66 -4.81
N ALA A 11 -41.56 7.41 -5.23
CA ALA A 11 -42.26 6.23 -4.73
C ALA A 11 -41.81 5.91 -3.30
N LYS A 12 -42.78 5.90 -2.38
CA LYS A 12 -42.54 5.82 -0.93
C LYS A 12 -42.37 4.39 -0.42
N THR A 13 -42.86 3.40 -1.18
CA THR A 13 -42.88 1.99 -0.74
C THR A 13 -42.12 1.08 -1.69
N GLY A 14 -41.57 -0.03 -1.15
CA GLY A 14 -40.91 -1.06 -1.96
C GLY A 14 -41.84 -1.68 -3.01
N SER A 15 -43.15 -1.78 -2.74
CA SER A 15 -44.13 -2.30 -3.70
C SER A 15 -44.46 -1.35 -4.85
N GLU A 16 -44.49 -0.03 -4.59
CA GLU A 16 -44.62 1.00 -5.63
C GLU A 16 -43.39 1.02 -6.55
N ARG A 17 -42.20 0.88 -5.95
CA ARG A 17 -40.95 0.74 -6.70
C ARG A 17 -40.99 -0.47 -7.60
N SER A 18 -41.38 -1.64 -7.11
CA SER A 18 -41.48 -2.85 -7.95
C SER A 18 -42.51 -2.75 -9.07
N THR A 19 -43.63 -2.04 -8.87
CA THR A 19 -44.65 -1.86 -9.92
C THR A 19 -44.26 -0.83 -10.98
N LEU A 20 -43.53 0.23 -10.59
CA LEU A 20 -42.95 1.19 -11.53
C LEU A 20 -41.82 0.58 -12.36
N ARG A 21 -41.08 -0.41 -11.83
CA ARG A 21 -40.06 -1.16 -12.59
C ARG A 21 -40.63 -1.78 -13.87
N TRP A 22 -41.79 -2.42 -13.82
CA TRP A 22 -42.39 -3.05 -15.00
C TRP A 22 -42.89 -2.07 -16.07
N ARG A 23 -43.21 -0.82 -15.70
CA ARG A 23 -43.78 0.18 -16.61
C ARG A 23 -42.74 0.97 -17.39
N HIS A 24 -41.49 0.91 -16.99
CA HIS A 24 -40.38 1.61 -17.62
C HIS A 24 -39.28 0.58 -17.91
N ALA A 25 -39.48 -0.22 -18.97
CA ALA A 25 -38.43 -1.06 -19.50
C ALA A 25 -37.29 -0.15 -19.99
N TRP A 26 -36.24 -0.01 -19.19
CA TRP A 26 -35.00 0.64 -19.60
C TRP A 26 -34.08 -0.43 -20.20
N SER A 27 -33.38 -0.08 -21.27
CA SER A 27 -32.30 -0.94 -21.75
C SER A 27 -31.08 -0.81 -20.83
N LEU A 28 -30.18 -1.80 -20.88
CA LEU A 28 -28.91 -1.75 -20.17
C LEU A 28 -28.11 -0.47 -20.53
N ASP A 29 -28.07 -0.15 -21.83
CA ASP A 29 -27.35 1.02 -22.35
C ASP A 29 -27.95 2.34 -21.86
N GLU A 30 -29.28 2.43 -21.74
CA GLU A 30 -29.95 3.61 -21.19
C GLU A 30 -29.60 3.82 -19.71
N VAL A 31 -29.59 2.73 -18.91
CA VAL A 31 -29.23 2.80 -17.49
C VAL A 31 -27.76 3.18 -17.34
N ALA A 32 -26.86 2.56 -18.12
CA ALA A 32 -25.43 2.85 -18.11
C ALA A 32 -25.12 4.30 -18.52
N THR A 33 -25.79 4.80 -19.55
CA THR A 33 -25.65 6.20 -19.99
C THR A 33 -26.13 7.16 -18.91
N MET A 34 -27.26 6.85 -18.26
CA MET A 34 -27.77 7.65 -17.15
C MET A 34 -26.82 7.63 -15.95
N LEU A 35 -26.26 6.47 -15.62
CA LEU A 35 -25.32 6.33 -14.53
C LEU A 35 -24.08 7.20 -14.75
N ASN A 36 -23.47 7.14 -15.93
CA ASN A 36 -22.33 8.01 -16.27
C ASN A 36 -22.71 9.50 -16.25
N PHE A 37 -23.90 9.85 -16.76
CA PHE A 37 -24.39 11.22 -16.74
C PHE A 37 -24.58 11.76 -15.31
N GLU A 38 -25.17 10.96 -14.42
CA GLU A 38 -25.36 11.31 -13.02
C GLU A 38 -24.03 11.38 -12.25
N CYS A 39 -23.07 10.51 -12.59
CA CYS A 39 -21.70 10.58 -12.04
C CYS A 39 -20.96 11.85 -12.45
N ALA A 40 -21.19 12.35 -13.67
CA ALA A 40 -20.59 13.59 -14.16
C ALA A 40 -21.18 14.86 -13.53
N ARG A 41 -22.30 14.78 -12.79
CA ARG A 41 -23.04 15.94 -12.25
C ARG A 41 -23.02 16.07 -10.72
N ASP A 42 -22.24 15.24 -10.04
CA ASP A 42 -22.17 15.16 -8.57
C ASP A 42 -23.55 14.98 -7.92
N THR A 43 -24.27 13.98 -8.42
CA THR A 43 -25.66 13.76 -8.00
C THR A 43 -25.72 13.02 -6.67
N HIS A 44 -26.86 13.14 -5.99
CA HIS A 44 -27.03 12.53 -4.68
C HIS A 44 -26.87 11.00 -4.74
N PRO A 45 -26.14 10.36 -3.80
CA PRO A 45 -25.84 8.91 -3.81
C PRO A 45 -27.05 8.00 -4.04
N CYS A 46 -28.22 8.36 -3.53
CA CYS A 46 -29.46 7.62 -3.74
C CYS A 46 -29.88 7.45 -5.22
N ASN A 47 -29.54 8.41 -6.10
CA ASN A 47 -29.81 8.27 -7.54
C ASN A 47 -28.92 7.18 -8.12
N ILE A 48 -27.67 7.13 -7.68
CA ILE A 48 -26.70 6.15 -8.11
C ILE A 48 -27.08 4.75 -7.62
N ASP A 49 -27.44 4.60 -6.34
CA ASP A 49 -27.93 3.33 -5.80
C ASP A 49 -29.11 2.78 -6.60
N TYR A 50 -30.04 3.67 -6.97
CA TYR A 50 -31.17 3.30 -7.80
C TYR A 50 -30.77 2.79 -9.18
N LEU A 51 -29.80 3.43 -9.84
CA LEU A 51 -29.31 3.01 -11.15
C LEU A 51 -28.49 1.72 -11.07
N LEU A 52 -27.72 1.54 -10.01
CA LEU A 52 -26.96 0.31 -9.74
C LEU A 52 -27.88 -0.88 -9.46
N ASP A 53 -28.94 -0.69 -8.67
CA ASP A 53 -30.00 -1.70 -8.45
C ASP A 53 -30.63 -2.13 -9.78
N TRP A 54 -30.85 -1.18 -10.69
CA TRP A 54 -31.39 -1.46 -12.02
C TRP A 54 -30.42 -2.21 -12.92
N LEU A 55 -29.13 -1.83 -12.90
CA LEU A 55 -28.10 -2.57 -13.62
C LEU A 55 -28.03 -4.00 -13.13
N GLN A 56 -28.07 -4.23 -11.80
CA GLN A 56 -28.08 -5.57 -11.22
C GLN A 56 -29.31 -6.38 -11.60
N TYR A 57 -30.46 -5.72 -11.79
CA TYR A 57 -31.70 -6.38 -12.21
C TYR A 57 -31.69 -6.80 -13.68
N ILE A 58 -31.11 -5.98 -14.57
CA ILE A 58 -31.16 -6.19 -16.03
C ILE A 58 -29.94 -6.98 -16.54
N GLY A 59 -28.76 -6.74 -15.96
CA GLY A 59 -27.48 -7.22 -16.47
C GLY A 59 -26.98 -8.51 -15.83
N SER A 60 -26.02 -9.15 -16.50
CA SER A 60 -25.20 -10.19 -15.86
C SER A 60 -24.24 -9.54 -14.86
N THR A 61 -23.80 -10.31 -13.87
CA THR A 61 -22.81 -9.86 -12.86
C THR A 61 -21.59 -9.19 -13.49
N THR A 62 -21.05 -9.74 -14.59
CA THR A 62 -19.88 -9.18 -15.27
C THR A 62 -20.16 -7.82 -15.92
N LEU A 63 -21.29 -7.69 -16.63
CA LEU A 63 -21.68 -6.45 -17.29
C LEU A 63 -21.94 -5.33 -16.27
N VAL A 64 -22.54 -5.66 -15.12
CA VAL A 64 -22.74 -4.71 -14.03
C VAL A 64 -21.40 -4.13 -13.55
N TYR A 65 -20.38 -4.98 -13.37
CA TYR A 65 -19.05 -4.52 -12.97
C TYR A 65 -18.38 -3.64 -14.02
N ASP A 66 -18.49 -3.99 -15.30
CA ASP A 66 -17.88 -3.18 -16.36
C ASP A 66 -18.52 -1.78 -16.42
N GLN A 67 -19.85 -1.70 -16.30
CA GLN A 67 -20.56 -0.41 -16.27
C GLN A 67 -20.30 0.38 -14.97
N ALA A 68 -20.17 -0.31 -13.84
CA ALA A 68 -19.77 0.28 -12.58
C ALA A 68 -18.39 0.91 -12.65
N ILE A 69 -17.41 0.19 -13.21
CA ILE A 69 -16.04 0.70 -13.39
C ILE A 69 -16.05 1.93 -14.29
N ALA A 70 -16.80 1.91 -15.39
CA ALA A 70 -16.94 3.09 -16.26
C ALA A 70 -17.56 4.29 -15.52
N ALA A 71 -18.54 4.06 -14.64
CA ALA A 71 -19.14 5.09 -13.80
C ALA A 71 -18.16 5.67 -12.78
N ILE A 72 -17.37 4.81 -12.11
CA ILE A 72 -16.30 5.24 -11.20
C ILE A 72 -15.26 6.07 -11.97
N GLN A 73 -14.84 5.62 -13.16
CA GLN A 73 -13.92 6.37 -14.03
C GLN A 73 -14.47 7.75 -14.37
N THR A 74 -15.77 7.85 -14.66
CA THR A 74 -16.43 9.12 -14.94
C THR A 74 -16.46 10.01 -13.70
N ALA A 75 -16.89 9.51 -12.54
CA ALA A 75 -16.88 10.27 -11.29
C ALA A 75 -15.47 10.79 -10.95
N VAL A 76 -14.45 9.95 -11.13
CA VAL A 76 -13.02 10.29 -11.01
C VAL A 76 -12.61 11.39 -11.99
N GLN A 77 -13.01 11.30 -13.26
CA GLN A 77 -12.69 12.29 -14.28
C GLN A 77 -13.23 13.69 -13.93
N PHE A 78 -14.37 13.76 -13.22
CA PHE A 78 -15.00 15.00 -12.76
C PHE A 78 -14.66 15.39 -11.31
N ASP A 79 -13.71 14.70 -10.66
CA ASP A 79 -13.28 14.95 -9.28
C ASP A 79 -14.36 14.73 -8.20
N HIS A 80 -15.34 13.86 -8.47
CA HIS A 80 -16.40 13.49 -7.52
C HIS A 80 -15.98 12.23 -6.73
N LEU A 81 -14.96 12.38 -5.88
CA LEU A 81 -14.31 11.26 -5.17
C LEU A 81 -15.28 10.54 -4.21
N ASP A 82 -16.12 11.27 -3.48
CA ASP A 82 -17.09 10.69 -2.55
C ASP A 82 -18.10 9.80 -3.28
N LEU A 83 -18.52 10.20 -4.48
CA LEU A 83 -19.43 9.43 -5.32
C LEU A 83 -18.76 8.18 -5.89
N ALA A 84 -17.51 8.30 -6.33
CA ALA A 84 -16.70 7.18 -6.79
C ALA A 84 -16.52 6.11 -5.68
N LEU A 85 -16.26 6.55 -4.44
CA LEU A 85 -16.17 5.68 -3.27
C LEU A 85 -17.52 5.03 -2.94
N HIS A 86 -18.61 5.81 -2.99
CA HIS A 86 -19.96 5.30 -2.76
C HIS A 86 -20.32 4.18 -3.75
N ILE A 87 -20.12 4.40 -5.06
CA ILE A 87 -20.37 3.40 -6.12
C ILE A 87 -19.60 2.11 -5.83
N LEU A 88 -18.34 2.27 -5.45
CA LEU A 88 -17.46 1.16 -5.15
C LEU A 88 -17.91 0.37 -3.91
N GLU A 89 -18.30 1.04 -2.84
CA GLU A 89 -18.82 0.41 -1.62
C GLU A 89 -20.13 -0.36 -1.90
N THR A 90 -21.02 0.22 -2.71
CA THR A 90 -22.30 -0.40 -3.10
C THR A 90 -22.11 -1.64 -3.98
N ILE A 91 -21.07 -1.68 -4.80
CA ILE A 91 -20.84 -2.75 -5.80
C ILE A 91 -19.88 -3.82 -5.31
N ALA A 92 -19.13 -3.54 -4.23
CA ALA A 92 -17.95 -4.26 -3.80
C ALA A 92 -18.06 -5.80 -3.99
N PRO A 93 -17.38 -6.37 -5.02
CA PRO A 93 -17.43 -7.79 -5.32
C PRO A 93 -16.80 -8.62 -4.21
N THR A 94 -17.50 -9.64 -3.74
CA THR A 94 -16.85 -10.74 -3.01
C THR A 94 -16.01 -11.66 -3.92
N LYS A 95 -16.06 -11.53 -5.26
CA LYS A 95 -15.61 -12.62 -6.18
C LYS A 95 -15.00 -12.26 -7.55
N CYS A 96 -14.83 -11.00 -7.96
CA CYS A 96 -14.28 -10.70 -9.30
C CYS A 96 -12.80 -10.28 -9.20
N HIS A 97 -11.85 -11.15 -9.55
CA HIS A 97 -10.42 -10.91 -9.29
C HIS A 97 -9.65 -10.25 -10.44
N TYR A 98 -10.12 -10.33 -11.70
CA TYR A 98 -9.29 -9.99 -12.87
C TYR A 98 -9.45 -8.54 -13.35
N SER A 99 -10.69 -8.08 -13.58
CA SER A 99 -10.98 -6.69 -13.99
C SER A 99 -10.61 -5.68 -12.89
N VAL A 100 -10.67 -6.13 -11.64
CA VAL A 100 -10.31 -5.38 -10.43
C VAL A 100 -8.84 -4.95 -10.45
N ASN A 101 -7.91 -5.82 -10.85
CA ASN A 101 -6.48 -5.50 -10.84
C ASN A 101 -6.10 -4.44 -11.89
N LEU A 102 -6.65 -4.52 -13.12
CA LEU A 102 -6.34 -3.55 -14.17
C LEU A 102 -6.89 -2.16 -13.84
N PHE A 103 -8.08 -2.09 -13.24
CA PHE A 103 -8.67 -0.83 -12.80
C PHE A 103 -7.91 -0.20 -11.63
N ALA A 104 -7.56 -0.99 -10.61
CA ALA A 104 -6.74 -0.52 -9.50
C ALA A 104 -5.40 0.06 -9.98
N MET A 105 -4.73 -0.59 -10.94
CA MET A 105 -3.49 -0.08 -11.53
C MET A 105 -3.68 1.22 -12.31
N SER A 106 -4.82 1.40 -13.00
CA SER A 106 -5.15 2.66 -13.67
C SER A 106 -5.38 3.81 -12.67
N LEU A 107 -6.07 3.54 -11.56
CA LEU A 107 -6.33 4.53 -10.51
C LEU A 107 -5.06 4.93 -9.73
N LEU A 108 -4.12 4.00 -9.56
CA LEU A 108 -2.81 4.30 -8.97
C LEU A 108 -2.03 5.32 -9.82
N ASN A 109 -2.15 5.25 -11.14
CA ASN A 109 -1.50 6.22 -12.04
C ASN A 109 -2.15 7.62 -11.97
N THR A 110 -3.41 7.75 -11.53
CA THR A 110 -4.10 9.04 -11.41
C THR A 110 -3.90 9.72 -10.04
N LYS A 111 -3.02 9.18 -9.18
CA LYS A 111 -2.77 9.66 -7.80
C LYS A 111 -4.01 9.60 -6.89
N MET A 112 -5.01 8.80 -7.22
CA MET A 112 -6.24 8.67 -6.44
C MET A 112 -6.13 7.56 -5.41
N GLU A 113 -5.17 7.75 -4.50
CA GLU A 113 -4.77 6.74 -3.50
C GLU A 113 -5.95 6.29 -2.64
N SER A 114 -6.81 7.21 -2.18
CA SER A 114 -7.97 6.90 -1.35
C SER A 114 -8.94 5.93 -1.99
N ILE A 115 -9.18 6.07 -3.30
CA ILE A 115 -10.07 5.17 -4.05
C ILE A 115 -9.44 3.79 -4.17
N VAL A 116 -8.14 3.70 -4.44
CA VAL A 116 -7.43 2.41 -4.52
C VAL A 116 -7.45 1.69 -3.18
N LEU A 117 -7.26 2.41 -2.09
CA LEU A 117 -7.34 1.86 -0.74
C LEU A 117 -8.73 1.31 -0.43
N ALA A 118 -9.78 2.09 -0.70
CA ALA A 118 -11.15 1.63 -0.56
C ALA A 118 -11.44 0.41 -1.46
N PHE A 119 -10.93 0.44 -2.69
CA PHE A 119 -11.17 -0.58 -3.71
C PHE A 119 -10.58 -1.93 -3.32
N LEU A 120 -9.37 -1.91 -2.79
CA LEU A 120 -8.69 -3.10 -2.30
C LEU A 120 -9.09 -3.45 -0.86
N ARG A 121 -9.94 -2.65 -0.21
CA ARG A 121 -10.32 -2.75 1.21
C ARG A 121 -9.10 -2.74 2.13
N LEU A 122 -8.11 -1.93 1.79
CA LEU A 122 -6.85 -1.82 2.51
C LEU A 122 -6.89 -0.61 3.46
N PRO A 123 -6.24 -0.72 4.63
CA PRO A 123 -6.28 0.35 5.62
C PRO A 123 -5.52 1.56 5.10
N GLY A 124 -6.20 2.72 5.10
CA GLY A 124 -5.59 3.99 4.76
C GLY A 124 -4.72 4.56 5.88
N PRO A 125 -4.10 5.74 5.63
CA PRO A 125 -3.24 6.43 6.60
C PRO A 125 -3.84 6.55 8.00
N ALA A 126 -5.13 6.92 8.09
CA ALA A 126 -5.83 7.14 9.35
C ALA A 126 -6.00 5.88 10.21
N THR A 127 -6.15 4.70 9.57
CA THR A 127 -6.38 3.42 10.28
C THR A 127 -5.11 2.56 10.37
N LEU A 128 -4.04 2.97 9.70
CA LEU A 128 -2.77 2.25 9.64
C LEU A 128 -2.18 1.99 11.04
N MET A 129 -2.29 2.98 11.94
CA MET A 129 -1.73 2.91 13.28
C MET A 129 -2.35 1.81 14.14
N ASP A 130 -3.62 1.45 13.91
CA ASP A 130 -4.28 0.35 14.61
C ASP A 130 -3.71 -1.02 14.19
N HIS A 131 -3.29 -1.15 12.93
CA HIS A 131 -2.62 -2.35 12.42
C HIS A 131 -1.13 -2.39 12.75
N CYS A 132 -0.56 -1.27 13.18
CA CYS A 132 0.81 -1.20 13.68
C CYS A 132 0.94 -1.63 15.15
N LYS A 133 -0.06 -2.28 15.75
CA LYS A 133 0.09 -2.88 17.07
C LYS A 133 1.01 -4.12 17.01
N PRO A 134 1.75 -4.46 18.09
CA PRO A 134 2.69 -5.59 18.11
C PRO A 134 2.09 -6.94 17.68
N ILE A 135 0.78 -7.10 17.88
CA ILE A 135 0.02 -8.31 17.56
C ILE A 135 -0.18 -8.47 16.04
N HIS A 136 -0.13 -7.37 15.28
CA HIS A 136 -0.44 -7.32 13.84
C HIS A 136 0.77 -6.93 12.97
N VAL A 137 1.99 -7.07 13.50
CA VAL A 137 3.22 -6.64 12.81
C VAL A 137 3.39 -7.32 11.45
N ASP A 138 3.10 -8.62 11.35
CA ASP A 138 3.25 -9.35 10.08
C ASP A 138 2.30 -8.79 9.01
N VAL A 139 1.03 -8.52 9.37
CA VAL A 139 0.03 -7.89 8.48
C VAL A 139 0.47 -6.49 8.05
N ALA A 140 1.04 -5.71 8.97
CA ALA A 140 1.55 -4.38 8.66
C ALA A 140 2.75 -4.44 7.71
N ILE A 141 3.60 -5.46 7.80
CA ILE A 141 4.73 -5.65 6.88
C ILE A 141 4.21 -6.04 5.49
N ASP A 142 3.29 -7.02 5.41
CA ASP A 142 2.65 -7.39 4.13
C ASP A 142 2.03 -6.17 3.46
N TRP A 143 1.36 -5.33 4.26
CA TRP A 143 0.74 -4.12 3.75
C TRP A 143 1.76 -3.08 3.27
N MET A 144 2.86 -2.88 4.01
CA MET A 144 3.95 -2.00 3.60
C MET A 144 4.59 -2.45 2.28
N VAL A 145 4.85 -3.75 2.11
CA VAL A 145 5.38 -4.30 0.86
C VAL A 145 4.43 -4.03 -0.29
N LEU A 146 3.14 -4.29 -0.08
CA LEU A 146 2.11 -4.06 -1.09
C LEU A 146 1.98 -2.57 -1.43
N ALA A 147 2.04 -1.67 -0.44
CA ALA A 147 1.98 -0.23 -0.66
C ALA A 147 3.15 0.28 -1.52
N VAL A 148 4.36 -0.25 -1.33
CA VAL A 148 5.52 0.07 -2.19
C VAL A 148 5.32 -0.47 -3.61
N GLN A 149 4.85 -1.71 -3.76
CA GLN A 149 4.59 -2.32 -5.07
C GLN A 149 3.49 -1.59 -5.85
N LEU A 150 2.46 -1.13 -5.15
CA LEU A 150 1.33 -0.40 -5.70
C LEU A 150 1.58 1.10 -5.79
N ARG A 151 2.75 1.63 -5.41
CA ARG A 151 3.05 3.08 -5.45
C ARG A 151 2.09 3.94 -4.63
N VAL A 152 1.60 3.40 -3.51
CA VAL A 152 0.68 4.05 -2.55
C VAL A 152 1.49 4.98 -1.63
N THR A 153 1.83 6.16 -2.15
CA THR A 153 2.83 7.08 -1.54
C THR A 153 2.44 7.61 -0.16
N GLY A 154 1.16 7.88 0.11
CA GLY A 154 0.67 8.34 1.40
C GLY A 154 0.86 7.28 2.48
N VAL A 155 0.46 6.03 2.21
CA VAL A 155 0.71 4.90 3.13
C VAL A 155 2.20 4.67 3.36
N VAL A 156 3.03 4.76 2.31
CA VAL A 156 4.49 4.67 2.46
C VAL A 156 5.03 5.78 3.37
N ALA A 157 4.55 7.02 3.22
CA ALA A 157 4.94 8.13 4.08
C ALA A 157 4.54 7.89 5.54
N GLU A 158 3.36 7.33 5.80
CA GLU A 158 2.94 6.95 7.15
C GLU A 158 3.85 5.88 7.76
N PHE A 159 4.17 4.81 7.02
CA PHE A 159 5.13 3.80 7.48
C PHE A 159 6.52 4.38 7.77
N GLU A 160 6.94 5.40 7.01
CA GLU A 160 8.19 6.12 7.25
C GLU A 160 8.19 6.86 8.60
N THR A 161 7.04 7.30 9.11
CA THR A 161 6.97 7.94 10.44
C THR A 161 7.24 6.96 11.58
N ILE A 162 7.00 5.66 11.36
CA ILE A 162 7.11 4.62 12.38
C ILE A 162 8.52 4.03 12.38
N HIS A 163 9.34 4.44 13.36
CA HIS A 163 10.77 4.09 13.49
C HIS A 163 11.11 2.63 13.18
N ARG A 164 10.34 1.68 13.72
CA ARG A 164 10.62 0.24 13.58
C ARG A 164 10.48 -0.28 12.15
N PHE A 165 9.69 0.37 11.31
CA PHE A 165 9.45 -0.06 9.92
C PHE A 165 10.43 0.58 8.94
N ARG A 166 11.08 1.70 9.30
CA ARG A 166 12.03 2.41 8.42
C ARG A 166 13.09 1.50 7.76
N PRO A 167 13.75 0.57 8.48
CA PRO A 167 14.74 -0.30 7.84
C PRO A 167 14.14 -1.29 6.83
N LEU A 168 12.92 -1.78 7.12
CA LEU A 168 12.20 -2.69 6.23
C LEU A 168 11.69 -1.93 4.99
N LEU A 169 11.11 -0.74 5.20
CA LEU A 169 10.65 0.14 4.13
C LEU A 169 11.80 0.54 3.20
N PHE A 170 12.95 0.90 3.77
CA PHE A 170 14.16 1.18 3.00
C PHE A 170 14.53 0.00 2.09
N ALA A 171 14.55 -1.23 2.62
CA ALA A 171 14.86 -2.41 1.83
C ALA A 171 13.84 -2.66 0.70
N CYS A 172 12.54 -2.50 0.97
CA CYS A 172 11.50 -2.59 -0.05
C CYS A 172 11.67 -1.56 -1.17
N CYS A 173 11.88 -0.30 -0.83
CA CYS A 173 12.09 0.79 -1.78
C CYS A 173 13.40 0.63 -2.56
N TYR A 174 14.45 0.10 -1.94
CA TYR A 174 15.75 -0.07 -2.56
C TYR A 174 15.74 -1.16 -3.63
N PHE A 175 15.09 -2.29 -3.33
CA PHE A 175 14.92 -3.42 -4.24
C PHE A 175 13.66 -3.32 -5.11
N SER A 176 12.97 -2.19 -5.12
CA SER A 176 11.89 -1.96 -6.08
C SER A 176 12.41 -2.05 -7.52
N PRO A 177 11.53 -2.35 -8.50
CA PRO A 177 11.86 -2.26 -9.91
C PRO A 177 12.56 -0.94 -10.25
N ILE A 178 13.45 -0.96 -11.24
CA ILE A 178 14.33 0.19 -11.57
C ILE A 178 13.49 1.41 -11.96
N GLU A 179 12.35 1.18 -12.60
CA GLU A 179 11.37 2.19 -13.00
C GLU A 179 10.82 2.95 -11.79
N ASP A 180 10.68 2.26 -10.65
CA ASP A 180 10.11 2.80 -9.41
C ASP A 180 11.14 3.45 -8.50
N ARG A 181 12.43 3.15 -8.67
CA ARG A 181 13.48 3.69 -7.77
C ARG A 181 13.51 5.21 -7.73
N ARG A 182 13.19 5.86 -8.86
CA ARG A 182 13.11 7.33 -8.91
C ARG A 182 11.99 7.88 -8.04
N LEU A 183 10.87 7.18 -7.94
CA LEU A 183 9.76 7.54 -7.06
C LEU A 183 10.20 7.48 -5.59
N TRP A 184 11.00 6.47 -5.25
CA TRP A 184 11.43 6.22 -3.87
C TRP A 184 12.74 6.88 -3.46
N ALA A 185 13.42 7.59 -4.36
CA ALA A 185 14.71 8.23 -4.08
C ALA A 185 14.67 9.11 -2.80
N GLY A 186 13.58 9.86 -2.60
CA GLY A 186 13.40 10.67 -1.39
C GLY A 186 13.32 9.85 -0.10
N VAL A 187 12.72 8.66 -0.13
CA VAL A 187 12.65 7.74 1.02
C VAL A 187 14.04 7.17 1.31
N LEU A 188 14.77 6.76 0.26
CA LEU A 188 16.14 6.24 0.38
C LEU A 188 17.09 7.29 0.97
N ASP A 189 17.05 8.52 0.46
CA ASP A 189 17.88 9.63 0.93
C ASP A 189 17.59 9.97 2.40
N ARG A 190 16.31 10.05 2.78
CA ARG A 190 15.91 10.32 4.17
C ARG A 190 16.36 9.22 5.12
N TYR A 191 16.28 7.95 4.71
CA TYR A 191 16.78 6.85 5.51
C TYR A 191 18.31 6.88 5.66
N GLN A 192 19.05 7.20 4.60
CA GLN A 192 20.51 7.34 4.67
C GLN A 192 20.92 8.49 5.59
N VAL A 193 20.25 9.64 5.50
CA VAL A 193 20.46 10.76 6.43
C VAL A 193 20.16 10.33 7.86
N TYR A 194 19.07 9.61 8.06
CA TYR A 194 18.69 9.10 9.37
C TYR A 194 19.74 8.16 9.97
N MET A 195 20.28 7.23 9.17
CA MET A 195 21.35 6.32 9.58
C MET A 195 22.65 7.08 9.89
N ALA A 196 23.03 8.04 9.04
CA ALA A 196 24.18 8.90 9.29
C ALA A 196 24.02 9.68 10.60
N LEU A 197 22.84 10.26 10.87
CA LEU A 197 22.55 10.95 12.12
C LEU A 197 22.61 10.02 13.34
N GLN A 198 22.15 8.77 13.22
CA GLN A 198 22.32 7.79 14.31
C GLN A 198 23.79 7.44 14.56
N ALA A 199 24.58 7.25 13.50
CA ALA A 199 26.01 6.98 13.60
C ALA A 199 26.75 8.16 14.23
N ILE A 200 26.44 9.39 13.79
CA ILE A 200 26.94 10.64 14.39
C ILE A 200 26.53 10.72 15.85
N GLY A 201 25.27 10.49 16.19
CA GLY A 201 24.81 10.55 17.58
C GLY A 201 25.66 9.64 18.47
N ARG A 202 25.84 8.38 18.06
CA ARG A 202 26.71 7.44 18.78
C ARG A 202 28.17 7.89 18.83
N ALA A 203 28.69 8.44 17.74
CA ALA A 203 30.05 8.95 17.68
C ALA A 203 30.25 10.21 18.55
N ILE A 204 29.32 11.17 18.54
CA ILE A 204 29.33 12.40 19.36
C ILE A 204 29.18 12.06 20.84
N PHE A 205 28.41 11.04 21.21
CA PHE A 205 28.36 10.57 22.59
C PHE A 205 29.63 9.79 22.99
N ALA A 206 30.32 9.15 22.04
CA ALA A 206 31.59 8.47 22.28
C ALA A 206 32.81 9.42 22.23
N TRP A 207 32.69 10.57 21.58
CA TRP A 207 33.75 11.57 21.45
C TRP A 207 33.51 12.68 22.47
N PRO A 208 34.36 12.85 23.49
CA PRO A 208 34.22 13.95 24.44
C PRO A 208 34.13 15.27 23.66
N ARG A 209 33.05 16.03 23.88
CA ARG A 209 32.66 17.30 23.24
C ARG A 209 33.72 18.43 23.29
N THR A 210 34.94 18.16 23.74
CA THR A 210 35.90 19.18 24.17
C THR A 210 36.90 19.65 23.12
N HIS A 211 37.02 19.06 21.92
CA HIS A 211 38.24 19.28 21.12
C HIS A 211 38.15 19.92 19.73
N LEU A 212 36.98 20.13 19.10
CA LEU A 212 37.01 20.52 17.68
C LEU A 212 36.20 21.75 17.25
N GLY A 213 35.37 22.38 18.10
CA GLY A 213 34.81 23.71 17.80
C GLY A 213 34.05 23.87 16.47
N PHE A 214 33.68 22.77 15.79
CA PHE A 214 33.03 22.84 14.49
C PHE A 214 31.56 23.21 14.62
N ARG A 215 31.08 24.07 13.72
CA ARG A 215 29.66 24.38 13.56
C ARG A 215 28.90 23.15 13.04
N ASP A 216 27.67 22.96 13.53
CA ASP A 216 26.80 21.80 13.28
C ASP A 216 26.66 21.38 11.80
N TYR A 217 26.73 22.33 10.87
CA TYR A 217 26.59 22.06 9.43
C TYR A 217 27.80 21.28 8.85
N ILE A 218 29.02 21.51 9.33
CA ILE A 218 30.23 20.81 8.85
C ILE A 218 30.21 19.36 9.32
N GLY A 219 29.77 19.11 10.56
CA GLY A 219 29.62 17.75 11.10
C GLY A 219 28.67 16.88 10.26
N THR A 220 27.57 17.47 9.78
CA THR A 220 26.57 16.80 8.93
C THR A 220 27.10 16.50 7.51
N LEU A 221 27.97 17.36 6.98
CA LEU A 221 28.64 17.13 5.69
C LEU A 221 29.72 16.05 5.81
N CYS A 222 30.59 16.15 6.83
CA CYS A 222 31.62 15.17 7.11
C CYS A 222 31.04 13.78 7.38
N SER A 223 29.89 13.68 8.05
CA SER A 223 29.25 12.38 8.29
C SER A 223 28.71 11.72 7.03
N ARG A 224 28.20 12.49 6.07
CA ARG A 224 27.76 11.94 4.77
C ARG A 224 28.94 11.37 3.98
N VAL A 225 30.12 11.95 4.13
CA VAL A 225 31.35 11.52 3.45
C VAL A 225 32.05 10.37 4.18
N TRP A 226 32.16 10.43 5.52
CA TRP A 226 32.83 9.39 6.32
C TRP A 226 31.96 8.17 6.62
N PHE A 227 30.65 8.33 6.66
CA PHE A 227 29.70 7.25 6.89
C PHE A 227 28.76 7.10 5.71
N ALA A 228 29.26 7.19 4.48
CA ALA A 228 28.47 6.85 3.29
C ALA A 228 27.91 5.44 3.51
N PRO A 229 26.62 5.29 3.83
CA PRO A 229 26.09 3.99 4.21
C PRO A 229 26.13 3.13 2.96
N ASP A 230 26.71 1.94 3.06
CA ASP A 230 26.57 0.93 2.03
C ASP A 230 25.08 0.57 1.92
N GLY A 231 24.39 1.22 0.98
CA GLY A 231 22.95 1.08 0.79
C GLY A 231 22.57 -0.35 0.45
N ASP A 232 23.39 -1.01 -0.38
CA ASP A 232 23.26 -2.43 -0.70
C ASP A 232 23.40 -3.27 0.58
N GLY A 233 24.48 -3.07 1.32
CA GLY A 233 24.75 -3.79 2.57
C GLY A 233 23.64 -3.61 3.62
N GLU A 234 23.10 -2.40 3.78
CA GLU A 234 21.98 -2.13 4.70
C GLU A 234 20.67 -2.76 4.22
N ALA A 235 20.33 -2.65 2.94
CA ALA A 235 19.10 -3.23 2.40
C ALA A 235 19.15 -4.76 2.44
N MET A 236 20.30 -5.37 2.11
CA MET A 236 20.52 -6.81 2.14
C MET A 236 20.43 -7.42 3.54
N LYS A 237 20.51 -6.64 4.62
CA LYS A 237 20.23 -7.15 5.97
C LYS A 237 18.79 -7.62 6.09
N TYR A 238 17.86 -6.90 5.47
CA TYR A 238 16.41 -7.11 5.58
C TYR A 238 15.79 -7.79 4.35
N TRP A 239 16.47 -7.75 3.20
CA TRP A 239 15.98 -8.32 1.93
C TRP A 239 16.70 -9.61 1.54
N CYS A 240 15.96 -10.59 1.01
CA CYS A 240 16.52 -11.78 0.38
C CYS A 240 16.44 -11.64 -1.13
N THR A 241 17.59 -11.59 -1.81
CA THR A 241 17.67 -11.50 -3.27
C THR A 241 17.21 -12.78 -3.96
N THR A 242 17.38 -13.95 -3.34
CA THR A 242 16.92 -15.25 -3.88
C THR A 242 15.39 -15.36 -3.87
N CYS A 243 14.75 -14.99 -2.76
CA CYS A 243 13.28 -14.98 -2.66
C CYS A 243 12.65 -13.72 -3.25
N ASN A 244 13.46 -12.72 -3.59
CA ASN A 244 13.04 -11.38 -3.97
C ASN A 244 11.98 -10.79 -3.01
N ASN A 245 12.22 -10.92 -1.70
CA ASN A 245 11.28 -10.48 -0.67
C ASN A 245 12.00 -10.18 0.67
N LEU A 246 11.31 -9.53 1.62
CA LEU A 246 11.82 -9.32 2.97
C LEU A 246 12.07 -10.65 3.67
N LYS A 247 13.21 -10.77 4.35
CA LYS A 247 13.61 -11.97 5.10
C LYS A 247 12.64 -12.32 6.23
N VAL A 248 11.89 -11.34 6.73
CA VAL A 248 10.90 -11.53 7.80
C VAL A 248 9.75 -12.45 7.38
N HIS A 249 9.39 -12.51 6.09
CA HIS A 249 8.37 -13.42 5.56
C HIS A 249 8.84 -14.88 5.48
N HIS A 250 10.15 -15.14 5.57
CA HIS A 250 10.74 -16.44 5.31
C HIS A 250 11.53 -16.97 6.52
N ARG A 251 10.89 -16.96 7.70
CA ARG A 251 11.44 -17.65 8.87
C ARG A 251 11.56 -19.15 8.56
N GLY A 252 12.80 -19.63 8.38
CA GLY A 252 13.10 -21.06 8.22
C GLY A 252 13.39 -21.54 6.79
N SER A 253 13.45 -20.65 5.78
CA SER A 253 13.94 -21.06 4.46
C SER A 253 15.48 -21.19 4.48
N LYS A 254 16.02 -22.18 3.76
CA LYS A 254 17.48 -22.43 3.72
C LYS A 254 18.29 -21.24 3.20
N CYS A 255 17.67 -20.38 2.38
CA CYS A 255 18.28 -19.16 1.84
C CYS A 255 18.17 -17.94 2.78
N CYS A 256 17.18 -17.92 3.69
CA CYS A 256 17.00 -16.86 4.68
C CYS A 256 17.53 -17.35 6.03
N GLY A 257 18.86 -17.39 6.16
CA GLY A 257 19.52 -17.63 7.44
C GLY A 257 18.93 -16.76 8.57
N PHE A 258 18.89 -17.33 9.78
CA PHE A 258 18.24 -16.84 10.99
C PHE A 258 18.15 -15.30 11.08
N VAL A 259 16.95 -14.74 10.90
CA VAL A 259 16.70 -13.32 11.10
C VAL A 259 16.89 -13.02 12.59
N PRO A 260 17.79 -12.10 13.00
CA PRO A 260 17.86 -11.65 14.38
C PRO A 260 16.47 -11.12 14.76
N LYS A 261 15.90 -11.62 15.86
CA LYS A 261 14.63 -11.11 16.41
C LYS A 261 14.71 -9.59 16.39
N VAL A 262 13.75 -8.94 15.72
CA VAL A 262 13.54 -7.50 15.88
C VAL A 262 13.25 -7.29 17.36
N CYS A 263 14.26 -6.90 18.13
CA CYS A 263 14.15 -6.75 19.58
C CYS A 263 13.16 -5.64 19.86
N TYR A 264 11.99 -6.05 20.35
CA TYR A 264 10.94 -5.16 20.84
C TYR A 264 11.47 -4.39 22.06
N GLY A 265 11.81 -3.12 21.87
CA GLY A 265 11.90 -2.07 22.89
C GLY A 265 12.54 -2.41 24.25
N THR A 266 13.84 -2.17 24.38
CA THR A 266 14.53 -1.35 25.40
C THR A 266 16.04 -1.54 25.20
N CYS A 267 16.84 -0.61 25.69
CA CYS A 267 18.31 -0.58 25.57
C CYS A 267 18.95 -1.93 25.97
N CYS A 268 19.15 -2.83 25.01
CA CYS A 268 20.02 -3.98 25.19
C CYS A 268 21.39 -3.58 24.65
N THR A 269 22.27 -3.22 25.57
CA THR A 269 23.72 -3.29 25.41
C THR A 269 24.08 -4.55 24.62
N ILE A 270 24.75 -4.35 23.48
CA ILE A 270 25.50 -5.40 22.81
C ILE A 270 26.64 -5.76 23.75
N SER A 271 26.40 -6.69 24.68
CA SER A 271 27.48 -7.40 25.34
C SER A 271 28.04 -8.41 24.34
N SER A 272 29.31 -8.21 24.00
CA SER A 272 30.16 -9.02 23.15
C SER A 272 29.98 -10.53 23.25
N ALA A 273 30.19 -11.17 22.10
CA ALA A 273 30.42 -12.59 21.85
C ALA A 273 30.85 -13.47 23.04
N LYS A 274 30.26 -14.67 23.11
CA LYS A 274 31.01 -15.88 23.46
C LYS A 274 31.00 -16.84 22.29
N SER A 275 32.17 -16.91 21.66
CA SER A 275 32.70 -18.05 20.92
C SER A 275 32.65 -19.33 21.77
N SER A 276 32.03 -20.38 21.24
CA SER A 276 32.32 -21.82 21.49
C SER A 276 31.24 -22.64 20.78
N GLY A 277 31.44 -23.07 19.54
CA GLY A 277 31.90 -24.43 19.22
C GLY A 277 30.83 -25.09 18.33
N TRP A 278 31.08 -25.88 17.29
CA TRP A 278 32.25 -26.59 16.78
C TRP A 278 32.18 -26.65 15.24
N PHE A 279 33.34 -26.60 14.59
CA PHE A 279 33.56 -27.19 13.27
C PHE A 279 33.93 -28.67 13.48
N SER A 280 33.25 -29.59 12.81
CA SER A 280 33.74 -30.85 12.21
C SER A 280 32.49 -31.65 11.78
N SER A 281 32.38 -32.25 10.60
CA SER A 281 33.39 -32.80 9.69
C SER A 281 32.83 -32.90 8.27
N TYR A 282 33.71 -32.71 7.30
CA TYR A 282 33.55 -33.15 5.92
C TYR A 282 33.11 -34.62 5.82
N SER A 283 32.26 -34.92 4.85
CA SER A 283 32.28 -36.19 4.14
C SER A 283 31.88 -35.94 2.69
N THR A 284 32.91 -35.88 1.85
CA THR A 284 32.85 -36.13 0.42
C THR A 284 32.45 -37.58 0.17
N SER A 285 31.42 -37.80 -0.63
CA SER A 285 31.32 -39.00 -1.47
C SER A 285 30.90 -38.57 -2.86
N ASN A 286 31.66 -39.09 -3.81
CA ASN A 286 31.83 -38.73 -5.21
C ASN A 286 30.63 -39.20 -6.10
N PRO A 287 30.68 -38.95 -7.43
CA PRO A 287 29.54 -38.95 -8.35
C PRO A 287 29.23 -40.35 -8.93
N GLU A 288 28.32 -40.34 -9.93
CA GLU A 288 27.84 -41.44 -10.80
C GLU A 288 26.43 -41.94 -10.43
N TYR A 289 25.40 -41.33 -11.02
CA TYR A 289 24.61 -41.83 -12.16
C TYR A 289 23.69 -40.73 -12.68
#